data_AF-A7SYT8-F1
#
_entry.id   AF-A7SYT8-F1
#
_cell.length_a   1.000
_cell.length_b   1.000
_cell.length_c   1.000
_cell.angle_alpha   90.00
_cell.angle_beta   90.00
_cell.angle_gamma   90.00
#
_symmetry.space_group_name_H-M   'P 1'
#
loop_
_entity.id
_entity.type
_entity.pdbx_description
1 polymer ?
#
loop_
_entity_poly.entity_id
_entity_poly.type
_entity_poly.pdbx_seq_one_letter_code
_entity_poly.pdbx_strand_id
1 'polypeptide(L)'
;LLSSAVASAPHVLLESLPKVKEALDYLSFLPPSTAVGLLKALQPLMKISLSLRDTLILVLRKAMFSRQLDARKIAVSGFLLILKHFKVMGGGISASSQLSQTFSQSSQVQADVHIQGGAGNLRRCFTQQADVRVVLYEGLYDVMRRNPQLRQPILDALFVQFQKYYEPADDVTPPVKLDTCLSAAGDQVFLAEPLQKVRNSNTYPPDYVDYDGSPKSGLQRREFAE
;
A
#
# COMPACT_ATOMS: atom_id res chain seq x y z
N LEU A 1 -24.28 -3.52 10.37
CA LEU A 1 -25.37 -2.54 10.16
C LEU A 1 -25.00 -1.49 9.11
N LEU A 2 -24.00 -0.63 9.32
CA LEU A 2 -23.61 0.40 8.33
C LEU A 2 -23.35 -0.16 6.92
N SER A 3 -22.54 -1.22 6.80
CA SER A 3 -22.27 -1.89 5.51
C SER A 3 -23.56 -2.34 4.79
N SER A 4 -24.54 -2.87 5.54
CA SER A 4 -25.83 -3.29 4.99
C SER A 4 -26.66 -2.08 4.54
N ALA A 5 -26.73 -1.02 5.34
CA ALA A 5 -27.47 0.20 4.98
C ALA A 5 -26.90 0.85 3.71
N VAL A 6 -25.57 0.89 3.59
CA VAL A 6 -24.87 1.39 2.41
C VAL A 6 -25.14 0.55 1.17
N ALA A 7 -25.14 -0.78 1.31
CA ALA A 7 -25.40 -1.68 0.20
C ALA A 7 -26.87 -1.63 -0.27
N SER A 8 -27.82 -1.49 0.67
CA SER A 8 -29.25 -1.50 0.38
C SER A 8 -29.77 -0.20 -0.24
N ALA A 9 -29.26 0.96 0.19
CA ALA A 9 -29.76 2.26 -0.28
C ALA A 9 -28.65 3.31 -0.41
N PRO A 10 -27.69 3.13 -1.35
CA PRO A 10 -26.57 4.05 -1.50
C PRO A 10 -27.01 5.48 -1.87
N HIS A 11 -28.11 5.62 -2.61
CA HIS A 11 -28.63 6.93 -3.06
C HIS A 11 -29.17 7.78 -1.90
N VAL A 12 -29.83 7.16 -0.91
CA VAL A 12 -30.34 7.86 0.27
C VAL A 12 -29.18 8.38 1.13
N LEU A 13 -28.11 7.60 1.26
CA LEU A 13 -26.93 8.03 2.01
C LEU A 13 -26.10 9.10 1.31
N LEU A 14 -26.25 9.28 -0.02
CA LEU A 14 -25.63 10.41 -0.72
C LEU A 14 -26.22 11.76 -0.27
N GLU A 15 -27.46 11.80 0.20
CA GLU A 15 -28.04 13.02 0.80
C GLU A 15 -27.33 13.39 2.10
N SER A 16 -26.78 12.40 2.81
CA SER A 16 -25.99 12.57 4.04
C SER A 16 -24.47 12.64 3.81
N LEU A 17 -24.02 12.85 2.57
CA LEU A 17 -22.59 12.86 2.22
C LEU A 17 -21.72 13.79 3.09
N PRO A 18 -22.17 14.99 3.50
CA PRO A 18 -21.37 15.86 4.38
C PRO A 18 -21.00 15.19 5.70
N LYS A 19 -21.94 14.48 6.34
CA LYS A 19 -21.69 13.74 7.59
C LYS A 19 -20.73 12.57 7.39
N VAL A 20 -20.82 11.91 6.24
CA VAL A 20 -19.88 10.83 5.87
C VAL A 20 -18.48 11.39 5.67
N LYS A 21 -18.34 12.55 5.03
CA LYS A 21 -17.05 13.24 4.86
C LYS A 21 -16.46 13.66 6.20
N GLU A 22 -17.27 14.23 7.10
CA GLU A 22 -16.85 14.56 8.47
C GLU A 22 -16.37 13.33 9.24
N ALA A 23 -17.05 12.19 9.10
CA ALA A 23 -16.60 10.93 9.72
C ALA A 23 -15.22 10.48 9.20
N LEU A 24 -14.86 10.80 7.95
CA LEU A 24 -13.53 10.51 7.42
C LEU A 24 -12.46 11.38 8.08
N ASP A 25 -12.75 12.60 8.53
CA ASP A 25 -11.77 13.44 9.23
C ASP A 25 -11.31 12.80 10.55
N TYR A 26 -12.19 12.00 11.16
CA TYR A 26 -11.88 11.24 12.38
C TYR A 26 -11.19 9.89 12.12
N LEU A 27 -11.01 9.49 10.86
CA LEU A 27 -10.51 8.17 10.47
C LEU A 27 -9.15 7.82 11.12
N SER A 28 -8.27 8.81 11.27
CA SER A 28 -6.92 8.60 11.83
C SER A 28 -6.90 8.37 13.35
N PHE A 29 -8.00 8.69 14.05
CA PHE A 29 -8.14 8.51 15.49
C PHE A 29 -8.81 7.18 15.85
N LEU A 30 -9.34 6.46 14.86
CA LEU A 30 -9.96 5.17 15.06
C LEU A 30 -8.90 4.06 15.17
N PRO A 31 -9.20 2.96 15.87
CA PRO A 31 -8.39 1.75 15.80
C PRO A 31 -8.27 1.25 14.34
N PRO A 32 -7.11 0.71 13.90
CA PRO A 32 -6.92 0.30 12.51
C PRO A 32 -7.97 -0.69 11.99
N SER A 33 -8.41 -1.64 12.81
CA SER A 33 -9.47 -2.60 12.46
C SER A 33 -10.80 -1.91 12.17
N THR A 34 -11.20 -0.95 13.01
CA THR A 34 -12.42 -0.15 12.86
C THR A 34 -12.35 0.74 11.63
N ALA A 35 -11.23 1.42 11.42
CA ALA A 35 -11.02 2.28 10.25
C ALA A 35 -11.13 1.48 8.93
N VAL A 36 -10.50 0.30 8.86
CA VAL A 36 -10.61 -0.59 7.69
C VAL A 36 -12.05 -1.07 7.50
N GLY A 37 -12.75 -1.41 8.58
CA GLY A 37 -14.17 -1.78 8.53
C GLY A 37 -15.05 -0.67 7.98
N LEU A 38 -14.83 0.58 8.41
CA LEU A 38 -15.52 1.77 7.92
C LEU A 38 -15.25 1.97 6.42
N LEU A 39 -14.00 1.92 5.99
CA LEU A 39 -13.63 2.11 4.58
C LEU A 39 -14.26 1.04 3.67
N LYS A 40 -14.29 -0.22 4.11
CA LYS A 40 -14.98 -1.31 3.39
C LYS A 40 -16.49 -1.07 3.32
N ALA A 41 -17.10 -0.60 4.41
CA ALA A 41 -18.52 -0.28 4.44
C ALA A 41 -18.88 0.88 3.49
N LEU A 42 -18.02 1.90 3.38
CA LEU A 42 -18.23 3.06 2.49
C LEU A 42 -17.89 2.78 1.02
N GLN A 43 -17.36 1.61 0.70
CA GLN A 43 -16.90 1.26 -0.64
C GLN A 43 -17.96 1.43 -1.74
N PRO A 44 -19.24 1.07 -1.55
CA PRO A 44 -20.27 1.31 -2.56
C PRO A 44 -20.50 2.81 -2.83
N LEU A 45 -20.50 3.67 -1.80
CA LEU A 45 -20.63 5.12 -2.00
C LEU A 45 -19.44 5.69 -2.75
N MET A 46 -18.23 5.23 -2.43
CA MET A 46 -17.02 5.68 -3.11
C MET A 46 -17.05 5.36 -4.61
N LYS A 47 -17.73 4.28 -5.04
CA LYS A 47 -17.92 3.99 -6.48
C LYS A 47 -18.80 5.01 -7.18
N ILE A 48 -19.75 5.61 -6.47
CA ILE A 48 -20.72 6.55 -7.05
C ILE A 48 -20.21 7.99 -6.95
N SER A 49 -19.67 8.40 -5.80
CA SER A 49 -19.23 9.77 -5.54
C SER A 49 -17.72 9.91 -5.69
N LEU A 50 -17.28 10.61 -6.75
CA LEU A 50 -15.88 11.00 -6.89
C LEU A 50 -15.45 11.96 -5.78
N SER A 51 -16.31 12.91 -5.41
CA SER A 51 -15.99 13.89 -4.35
C SER A 51 -15.71 13.23 -2.99
N LEU A 52 -16.33 12.08 -2.69
CA LEU A 52 -16.04 11.31 -1.48
C LEU A 52 -14.67 10.64 -1.56
N ARG A 53 -14.32 10.10 -2.73
CA ARG A 53 -13.00 9.52 -2.98
C ARG A 53 -11.92 10.58 -2.83
N ASP A 54 -12.12 11.79 -3.36
CA ASP A 54 -11.16 12.88 -3.26
C ASP A 54 -10.95 13.31 -1.81
N THR A 55 -12.04 13.48 -1.05
CA THR A 55 -11.96 13.74 0.40
C THR A 55 -11.17 12.64 1.12
N LEU A 56 -11.46 11.37 0.82
CA LEU A 56 -10.72 10.26 1.41
C LEU A 56 -9.22 10.33 1.06
N ILE A 57 -8.87 10.57 -0.21
CA ILE A 57 -7.47 10.66 -0.63
C ILE A 57 -6.74 11.77 0.14
N LEU A 58 -7.37 12.93 0.36
CA LEU A 58 -6.79 14.02 1.13
C LEU A 58 -6.57 13.63 2.59
N VAL A 59 -7.56 13.01 3.24
CA VAL A 59 -7.45 12.51 4.61
C VAL A 59 -6.33 11.48 4.73
N LEU A 60 -6.25 10.49 3.83
CA LEU A 60 -5.21 9.47 3.84
C LEU A 60 -3.81 10.08 3.60
N ARG A 61 -3.70 11.06 2.71
CA ARG A 61 -2.45 11.81 2.51
C ARG A 61 -2.01 12.47 3.80
N LYS A 62 -2.90 13.17 4.51
CA LYS A 62 -2.61 13.80 5.81
C LYS A 62 -2.20 12.74 6.85
N ALA A 63 -2.91 11.62 6.90
CA ALA A 63 -2.63 10.52 7.83
C ALA A 63 -1.23 9.90 7.62
N MET A 64 -0.71 9.84 6.38
CA MET A 64 0.66 9.41 6.11
C MET A 64 1.75 10.30 6.74
N PHE A 65 1.45 11.56 7.06
CA PHE A 65 2.37 12.47 7.76
C PHE A 65 2.17 12.45 9.28
N SER A 66 1.19 11.71 9.79
CA SER A 66 0.96 11.63 11.23
C SER A 66 2.17 11.04 11.95
N ARG A 67 2.43 11.53 13.16
CA ARG A 67 3.43 10.93 14.06
C ARG A 67 2.97 9.58 14.59
N GLN A 68 1.64 9.36 14.65
CA GLN A 68 1.04 8.12 15.12
C GLN A 68 1.21 7.01 14.08
N LEU A 69 1.76 5.88 14.52
CA LEU A 69 2.02 4.72 13.69
C LEU A 69 0.72 4.12 13.13
N ASP A 70 -0.34 4.04 13.95
CA ASP A 70 -1.64 3.52 13.54
C ASP A 70 -2.32 4.37 12.47
N ALA A 71 -2.25 5.70 12.58
CA ALA A 71 -2.75 6.60 11.54
C ALA A 71 -2.06 6.34 10.18
N ARG A 72 -0.75 6.06 10.19
CA ARG A 72 -0.02 5.67 8.96
C ARG A 72 -0.42 4.29 8.44
N LYS A 73 -0.63 3.30 9.31
CA LYS A 73 -1.16 1.97 8.93
C LYS A 73 -2.55 2.07 8.28
N ILE A 74 -3.41 2.92 8.84
CA ILE A 74 -4.75 3.23 8.30
C ILE A 74 -4.62 3.88 6.92
N ALA A 75 -3.72 4.85 6.78
CA ALA A 75 -3.47 5.53 5.52
C ALA A 75 -3.08 4.57 4.40
N VAL A 76 -2.12 3.68 4.67
CA VAL A 76 -1.69 2.64 3.72
C VAL A 76 -2.83 1.69 3.38
N SER A 77 -3.59 1.23 4.37
CA SER A 77 -4.75 0.37 4.16
C SER A 77 -5.82 1.04 3.28
N GLY A 78 -6.05 2.34 3.48
CA GLY A 78 -6.97 3.12 2.65
C GLY A 78 -6.48 3.28 1.21
N PHE A 79 -5.19 3.56 1.00
CA PHE A 79 -4.64 3.61 -0.36
C PHE A 79 -4.71 2.26 -1.06
N LEU A 80 -4.38 1.17 -0.38
CA LEU A 80 -4.52 -0.19 -0.90
C LEU A 80 -5.97 -0.51 -1.29
N LEU A 81 -6.94 -0.13 -0.46
CA LEU A 81 -8.36 -0.31 -0.76
C LEU A 81 -8.78 0.45 -2.02
N ILE A 82 -8.33 1.71 -2.14
CA ILE A 82 -8.61 2.53 -3.32
C ILE A 82 -8.02 1.87 -4.56
N LEU A 83 -6.73 1.54 -4.53
CA LEU A 83 -6.06 0.90 -5.65
C LEU A 83 -6.75 -0.42 -6.01
N LYS A 84 -7.14 -1.25 -5.04
CA LYS A 84 -7.80 -2.55 -5.25
C LYS A 84 -9.15 -2.47 -5.96
N HIS A 85 -9.91 -1.39 -5.77
CA HIS A 85 -11.31 -1.33 -6.20
C HIS A 85 -11.63 -0.27 -7.24
N PHE A 86 -10.74 0.69 -7.46
CA PHE A 86 -10.91 1.73 -8.48
C PHE A 86 -9.81 1.58 -9.51
N LYS A 87 -10.21 1.38 -10.78
CA LYS A 87 -9.26 1.40 -11.88
C LYS A 87 -8.63 2.78 -11.92
N VAL A 88 -7.30 2.84 -11.84
CA VAL A 88 -6.53 4.02 -12.21
C VAL A 88 -6.65 4.13 -13.73
N MET A 89 -7.71 4.79 -14.20
CA MET A 89 -7.93 4.98 -15.63
C MET A 89 -6.75 5.78 -16.16
N GLY A 90 -5.97 5.16 -17.04
CA GLY A 90 -4.74 5.73 -17.59
C GLY A 90 -4.95 7.17 -18.08
N GLY A 91 -4.13 8.08 -17.56
CA GLY A 91 -4.05 9.46 -18.05
C GLY A 91 -4.97 10.49 -17.42
N GLY A 92 -5.78 10.16 -16.41
CA GLY A 92 -6.73 11.14 -15.87
C GLY A 92 -7.23 10.87 -14.47
N ILE A 93 -6.40 11.17 -13.47
CA ILE A 93 -6.93 11.97 -12.35
C ILE A 93 -6.97 13.41 -12.89
N SER A 94 -7.85 13.66 -13.85
CA SER A 94 -8.00 14.97 -14.46
C SER A 94 -8.42 15.92 -13.35
N ALA A 95 -7.51 16.83 -13.02
CA ALA A 95 -7.81 18.21 -12.69
C ALA A 95 -9.25 18.44 -12.18
N SER A 96 -9.49 18.21 -10.90
CA SER A 96 -10.42 19.08 -10.20
C SER A 96 -9.66 20.41 -10.02
N SER A 97 -9.86 21.29 -10.99
CA SER A 97 -9.70 22.75 -10.93
C SER A 97 -9.11 23.32 -9.63
N GLN A 98 -7.99 24.02 -9.78
CA GLN A 98 -7.27 24.87 -8.81
C GLN A 98 -6.20 24.18 -7.96
N LEU A 99 -4.98 24.06 -8.50
CA LEU A 99 -3.77 24.42 -7.75
C LEU A 99 -2.59 24.69 -8.70
N SER A 100 -2.73 25.73 -9.53
CA SER A 100 -1.56 26.44 -10.05
C SER A 100 -1.19 27.51 -9.01
N GLN A 101 0.10 27.55 -8.62
CA GLN A 101 0.70 28.47 -7.62
C GLN A 101 0.27 28.08 -6.19
N THR A 102 1.08 27.78 -5.18
CA THR A 102 2.45 28.08 -4.71
C THR A 102 2.69 27.01 -3.62
N PHE A 103 3.86 26.41 -3.38
CA PHE A 103 5.07 27.02 -2.84
C PHE A 103 6.27 26.12 -3.19
N SER A 104 7.12 26.62 -4.07
CA SER A 104 8.54 26.24 -4.07
C SER A 104 9.21 27.03 -2.95
N GLN A 105 9.70 26.34 -1.91
CA GLN A 105 10.99 26.61 -1.23
C GLN A 105 11.12 25.74 0.02
N SER A 106 11.84 24.61 -0.12
CA SER A 106 12.94 24.21 0.77
C SER A 106 13.48 22.84 0.31
N SER A 107 14.50 22.93 -0.53
CA SER A 107 15.65 22.04 -0.72
C SER A 107 15.45 20.54 -1.04
N GLN A 108 15.89 20.21 -2.27
CA GLN A 108 16.37 18.89 -2.74
C GLN A 108 15.35 17.76 -2.96
N VAL A 109 14.38 17.93 -3.86
CA VAL A 109 13.74 16.79 -4.56
C VAL A 109 13.42 17.18 -6.01
N GLN A 110 14.43 17.46 -6.82
CA GLN A 110 14.28 17.54 -8.29
C GLN A 110 14.74 16.22 -8.92
N ALA A 111 13.95 15.15 -8.75
CA ALA A 111 14.13 13.90 -9.48
C ALA A 111 12.85 13.04 -9.58
N ASP A 112 11.66 13.65 -9.49
CA ASP A 112 10.39 12.89 -9.59
C ASP A 112 9.37 13.54 -10.53
N VAL A 113 9.88 14.26 -11.53
CA VAL A 113 9.09 14.69 -12.69
C VAL A 113 9.05 13.49 -13.64
N HIS A 114 7.96 12.71 -13.60
CA HIS A 114 7.33 11.95 -14.71
C HIS A 114 6.46 10.74 -14.33
N ILE A 115 6.12 10.49 -13.05
CA ILE A 115 5.08 9.50 -12.68
C ILE A 115 3.90 10.18 -11.95
N GLN A 116 3.21 11.08 -12.65
CA GLN A 116 2.08 11.84 -12.12
C GLN A 116 0.76 11.06 -12.22
N GLY A 117 0.34 10.43 -11.13
CA GLY A 117 -1.02 9.89 -11.00
C GLY A 117 -1.12 8.63 -10.15
N GLY A 118 -0.83 8.74 -8.84
CA GLY A 118 -1.02 7.67 -7.85
C GLY A 118 0.27 7.00 -7.35
N ALA A 119 1.31 6.90 -8.18
CA ALA A 119 2.58 6.25 -7.81
C ALA A 119 3.40 7.03 -6.78
N GLY A 120 3.32 8.37 -6.75
CA GLY A 120 4.03 9.20 -5.77
C GLY A 120 3.59 8.96 -4.32
N ASN A 121 2.29 8.65 -4.11
CA ASN A 121 1.80 8.27 -2.78
C ASN A 121 2.34 6.89 -2.37
N LEU A 122 2.48 5.97 -3.33
CA LEU A 122 2.96 4.61 -3.10
C LEU A 122 4.46 4.59 -2.76
N ARG A 123 5.28 5.38 -3.47
CA ARG A 123 6.72 5.55 -3.19
C ARG A 123 6.96 5.94 -1.73
N ARG A 124 6.11 6.81 -1.19
CA ARG A 124 6.17 7.24 0.21
C ARG A 124 5.74 6.18 1.22
N CYS A 125 5.01 5.15 0.81
CA CYS A 125 4.72 4.00 1.67
C CYS A 125 5.98 3.14 1.89
N PHE A 126 6.85 3.01 0.88
CA PHE A 126 8.12 2.27 0.98
C PHE A 126 9.17 2.96 1.86
N THR A 127 8.98 4.25 2.19
CA THR A 127 9.88 4.99 3.10
C THR A 127 9.39 5.03 4.54
N GLN A 128 8.23 4.44 4.85
CA GLN A 128 7.66 4.42 6.21
C GLN A 128 8.42 3.46 7.13
N GLN A 129 8.06 3.44 8.43
CA GLN A 129 8.57 2.46 9.40
C GLN A 129 8.21 1.02 8.98
N ALA A 130 8.99 0.03 9.43
CA ALA A 130 8.83 -1.38 9.04
C ALA A 130 7.41 -1.90 9.21
N ASP A 131 6.79 -1.60 10.35
CA ASP A 131 5.40 -1.92 10.68
C ASP A 131 4.38 -1.46 9.63
N VAL A 132 4.62 -0.31 9.00
CA VAL A 132 3.78 0.23 7.94
C VAL A 132 4.10 -0.43 6.59
N ARG A 133 5.38 -0.76 6.34
CA ARG A 133 5.80 -1.52 5.15
C ARG A 133 5.23 -2.93 5.15
N VAL A 134 5.09 -3.58 6.30
CA VAL A 134 4.42 -4.90 6.40
C VAL A 134 2.99 -4.81 5.85
N VAL A 135 2.21 -3.83 6.32
CA VAL A 135 0.83 -3.60 5.84
C VAL A 135 0.79 -3.33 4.33
N LEU A 136 1.77 -2.56 3.82
CA LEU A 136 1.92 -2.31 2.40
C LEU A 136 2.12 -3.63 1.63
N TYR A 137 3.14 -4.40 1.98
CA TYR A 137 3.54 -5.62 1.26
C TYR A 137 2.44 -6.69 1.28
N GLU A 138 1.73 -6.83 2.40
CA GLU A 138 0.59 -7.75 2.51
C GLU A 138 -0.57 -7.36 1.59
N GLY A 139 -0.80 -6.06 1.36
CA GLY A 139 -1.87 -5.59 0.50
C GLY A 139 -1.52 -5.52 -0.99
N LEU A 140 -0.25 -5.39 -1.35
CA LEU A 140 0.17 -5.21 -2.76
C LEU A 140 -0.24 -6.38 -3.65
N TYR A 141 -0.15 -7.62 -3.15
CA TYR A 141 -0.56 -8.81 -3.90
C TYR A 141 -2.02 -8.71 -4.36
N ASP A 142 -2.92 -8.36 -3.44
CA ASP A 142 -4.35 -8.19 -3.72
C ASP A 142 -4.61 -7.08 -4.75
N VAL A 143 -3.85 -5.98 -4.67
CA VAL A 143 -3.93 -4.88 -5.63
C VAL A 143 -3.51 -5.33 -7.02
N MET A 144 -2.37 -6.02 -7.14
CA MET A 144 -1.86 -6.55 -8.41
C MET A 144 -2.79 -7.58 -9.03
N ARG A 145 -3.42 -8.42 -8.19
CA ARG A 145 -4.41 -9.41 -8.63
C ARG A 145 -5.68 -8.76 -9.18
N ARG A 146 -6.17 -7.70 -8.53
CA ARG A 146 -7.41 -7.00 -8.95
C ARG A 146 -7.19 -5.98 -10.07
N ASN A 147 -5.99 -5.43 -10.20
CA ASN A 147 -5.64 -4.44 -11.23
C ASN A 147 -4.33 -4.81 -11.93
N PRO A 148 -4.41 -5.64 -12.99
CA PRO A 148 -3.22 -6.06 -13.74
C PRO A 148 -2.37 -4.89 -14.29
N GLN A 149 -3.00 -3.75 -14.58
CA GLN A 149 -2.31 -2.54 -15.05
C GLN A 149 -1.32 -1.96 -14.02
N LEU A 150 -1.55 -2.19 -12.73
CA LEU A 150 -0.66 -1.74 -11.65
C LEU A 150 0.46 -2.73 -11.35
N ARG A 151 0.44 -3.93 -11.96
CA ARG A 151 1.41 -4.99 -11.67
C ARG A 151 2.84 -4.56 -11.97
N GLN A 152 3.12 -4.09 -13.19
CA GLN A 152 4.47 -3.68 -13.56
C GLN A 152 4.97 -2.50 -12.71
N PRO A 153 4.22 -1.40 -12.52
CA PRO A 153 4.64 -0.31 -11.65
C PRO A 153 4.90 -0.73 -10.19
N ILE A 154 4.13 -1.68 -9.66
CA ILE A 154 4.33 -2.21 -8.31
C ILE A 154 5.58 -3.08 -8.25
N LEU A 155 5.81 -3.95 -9.23
CA LEU A 155 7.02 -4.78 -9.31
C LEU A 155 8.27 -3.93 -9.49
N ASP A 156 8.23 -2.88 -10.31
CA ASP A 156 9.34 -1.94 -10.47
C ASP A 156 9.67 -1.24 -9.15
N ALA A 157 8.64 -0.81 -8.40
CA ALA A 157 8.83 -0.18 -7.10
C ALA A 157 9.41 -1.16 -6.06
N LEU A 158 8.93 -2.40 -6.03
CA LEU A 158 9.46 -3.47 -5.17
C LEU A 158 10.90 -3.81 -5.53
N PHE A 159 11.22 -3.86 -6.83
CA PHE A 159 12.56 -4.13 -7.32
C PHE A 159 13.53 -3.03 -6.90
N VAL A 160 13.18 -1.76 -7.11
CA VAL A 160 13.99 -0.61 -6.65
C VAL A 160 14.17 -0.62 -5.14
N GLN A 161 13.16 -1.04 -4.38
CA GLN A 161 13.30 -1.21 -2.93
C GLN A 161 14.26 -2.34 -2.58
N PHE A 162 14.13 -3.50 -3.22
CA PHE A 162 14.98 -4.68 -2.99
C PHE A 162 16.44 -4.42 -3.35
N GLN A 163 16.72 -3.71 -4.45
CA GLN A 163 18.08 -3.37 -4.89
C GLN A 163 18.89 -2.60 -3.83
N LYS A 164 18.24 -1.88 -2.91
CA LYS A 164 18.93 -1.20 -1.79
C LYS A 164 19.60 -2.17 -0.81
N TYR A 165 19.12 -3.41 -0.79
CA TYR A 165 19.53 -4.45 0.15
C TYR A 165 20.28 -5.58 -0.54
N TYR A 166 20.48 -5.52 -1.84
CA TYR A 166 21.18 -6.54 -2.63
C TYR A 166 22.59 -6.09 -2.98
N GLU A 167 23.57 -6.98 -2.84
CA GLU A 167 24.94 -6.80 -3.31
C GLU A 167 25.15 -7.67 -4.56
N PRO A 168 25.37 -7.08 -5.74
CA PRO A 168 25.52 -7.85 -6.98
C PRO A 168 26.88 -8.51 -7.16
N ALA A 169 27.85 -8.27 -6.28
CA ALA A 169 29.19 -8.82 -6.40
C ALA A 169 29.20 -10.32 -6.05
N ASP A 170 29.72 -11.16 -6.96
CA ASP A 170 29.67 -12.63 -6.86
C ASP A 170 30.52 -13.20 -5.71
N ASP A 171 31.39 -12.38 -5.12
CA ASP A 171 32.26 -12.71 -3.99
C ASP A 171 31.58 -12.50 -2.62
N VAL A 172 30.38 -11.90 -2.59
CA VAL A 172 29.67 -11.58 -1.35
C VAL A 172 28.62 -12.65 -1.02
N THR A 173 28.88 -13.39 0.06
CA THR A 173 27.95 -14.39 0.61
C THR A 173 27.62 -14.06 2.07
N PRO A 174 26.34 -13.82 2.43
CA PRO A 174 25.15 -13.79 1.58
C PRO A 174 25.03 -12.51 0.74
N PRO A 175 24.40 -12.54 -0.45
CA PRO A 175 24.26 -11.37 -1.34
C PRO A 175 23.21 -10.34 -0.86
N VAL A 176 22.74 -10.46 0.38
CA VAL A 176 21.73 -9.59 0.98
C VAL A 176 22.34 -8.88 2.19
N LYS A 177 22.28 -7.55 2.18
CA LYS A 177 22.76 -6.67 3.26
C LYS A 177 21.77 -6.69 4.42
N LEU A 178 21.88 -7.68 5.30
CA LEU A 178 20.98 -7.82 6.45
C LEU A 178 21.16 -6.71 7.48
N ASP A 179 22.38 -6.17 7.62
CA ASP A 179 22.66 -5.08 8.57
C ASP A 179 21.84 -3.82 8.27
N THR A 180 21.60 -3.51 7.00
CA THR A 180 20.80 -2.34 6.60
C THR A 180 19.30 -2.54 6.83
N CYS A 181 18.86 -3.77 7.12
CA CYS A 181 17.48 -4.07 7.51
C CYS A 181 17.22 -3.77 8.98
N LEU A 182 18.26 -3.51 9.78
CA LEU A 182 18.18 -3.17 11.19
C LEU A 182 18.46 -1.70 11.41
N SER A 183 17.85 -1.11 12.43
CA SER A 183 18.13 0.25 12.88
C SER A 183 18.30 0.22 14.38
N ALA A 184 19.41 0.78 14.88
CA ALA A 184 19.67 0.93 16.30
C ALA A 184 19.31 2.35 16.75
N ALA A 185 18.59 2.48 17.86
CA ALA A 185 18.39 3.75 18.55
C ALA A 185 18.61 3.53 20.06
N GLY A 186 19.73 4.04 20.58
CA GLY A 186 20.17 3.73 21.93
C GLY A 186 20.50 2.23 22.07
N ASP A 187 19.99 1.61 23.12
CA ASP A 187 20.17 0.17 23.41
C ASP A 187 19.11 -0.74 22.76
N GLN A 188 18.25 -0.16 21.90
CA GLN A 188 17.19 -0.89 21.23
C GLN A 188 17.49 -1.05 19.74
N VAL A 189 17.33 -2.28 19.26
CA VAL A 189 17.42 -2.64 17.84
C VAL A 189 16.03 -2.87 17.29
N PHE A 190 15.71 -2.19 16.20
CA PHE A 190 14.43 -2.28 15.51
C PHE A 190 14.62 -2.85 14.10
N LEU A 191 13.64 -3.62 13.64
CA LEU A 191 13.56 -3.97 12.24
C LEU A 191 13.16 -2.73 11.43
N ALA A 192 13.99 -2.34 10.46
CA ALA A 192 13.75 -1.21 9.57
C ALA A 192 13.12 -1.65 8.24
N GLU A 193 13.53 -2.79 7.69
CA GLU A 193 13.01 -3.35 6.44
C GLU A 193 12.60 -4.83 6.60
N PRO A 194 11.32 -5.17 6.42
CA PRO A 194 10.85 -6.55 6.50
C PRO A 194 11.04 -7.30 5.16
N LEU A 195 12.29 -7.54 4.74
CA LEU A 195 12.62 -8.15 3.44
C LEU A 195 11.91 -9.48 3.15
N GLN A 196 11.67 -10.30 4.18
CA GLN A 196 10.93 -11.56 4.03
C GLN A 196 9.54 -11.35 3.40
N LYS A 197 8.88 -10.24 3.71
CA LYS A 197 7.54 -9.92 3.20
C LYS A 197 7.56 -9.44 1.75
N VAL A 198 8.66 -8.81 1.29
CA VAL A 198 8.87 -8.43 -0.12
C VAL A 198 8.95 -9.69 -1.00
N ARG A 199 9.66 -10.73 -0.54
CA ARG A 199 9.75 -12.00 -1.26
C ARG A 199 8.41 -12.72 -1.32
N ASN A 200 7.67 -12.75 -0.20
CA ASN A 200 6.41 -13.47 -0.11
C ASN A 200 5.23 -12.77 -0.81
N SER A 201 5.31 -11.47 -1.13
CA SER A 201 4.27 -10.83 -1.96
C SER A 201 4.21 -11.37 -3.40
N ASN A 202 5.20 -12.17 -3.82
CA ASN A 202 5.25 -12.87 -5.10
C ASN A 202 5.01 -14.38 -5.00
N THR A 203 4.89 -14.95 -3.80
CA THR A 203 4.55 -16.38 -3.67
C THR A 203 3.06 -16.56 -3.86
N TYR A 204 2.71 -17.30 -4.93
CA TYR A 204 1.38 -17.86 -5.13
C TYR A 204 0.84 -18.48 -3.84
N PRO A 205 -0.47 -18.40 -3.56
CA PRO A 205 -1.06 -19.15 -2.46
C PRO A 205 -0.72 -20.64 -2.64
N PRO A 206 -0.50 -21.40 -1.54
CA PRO A 206 -0.16 -22.82 -1.60
C PRO A 206 -1.25 -23.71 -2.23
N ASP A 207 -2.39 -23.16 -2.63
CA ASP A 207 -3.57 -23.90 -3.12
C ASP A 207 -3.79 -23.81 -4.64
N TYR A 208 -2.76 -23.50 -5.43
CA TYR A 208 -2.85 -23.74 -6.88
C TYR A 208 -2.52 -25.20 -7.18
N VAL A 209 -3.58 -26.02 -7.20
CA VAL A 209 -3.56 -27.35 -7.80
C VAL A 209 -3.47 -27.15 -9.33
N ASP A 210 -2.45 -27.72 -9.97
CA ASP A 210 -2.40 -27.83 -11.43
C ASP A 210 -3.66 -28.57 -11.93
N TYR A 211 -4.16 -28.21 -13.12
CA TYR A 211 -5.33 -28.86 -13.76
C TYR A 211 -5.08 -30.33 -14.17
N ASP A 212 -3.97 -30.91 -13.76
CA ASP A 212 -3.61 -32.30 -13.97
C ASP A 212 -3.17 -32.86 -12.61
N GLY A 213 -4.04 -33.66 -11.98
CA GLY A 213 -3.95 -34.12 -10.59
C GLY A 213 -2.78 -35.08 -10.30
N SER A 214 -1.55 -34.64 -10.55
CA SER A 214 -0.33 -35.39 -10.29
C SER A 214 0.43 -34.83 -9.07
N PRO A 215 0.83 -35.66 -8.08
CA PRO A 215 1.62 -35.20 -6.95
C PRO A 215 3.08 -34.95 -7.36
N LYS A 216 3.64 -33.78 -7.00
CA LYS A 216 5.09 -33.55 -7.14
C LYS A 216 5.85 -34.31 -6.04
N SER A 217 6.37 -35.47 -6.41
CA SER A 217 7.48 -36.12 -5.74
C SER A 217 8.78 -35.31 -5.92
N GLY A 218 9.44 -34.99 -4.81
CA GLY A 218 10.91 -34.92 -4.74
C GLY A 218 11.57 -33.58 -5.09
N LEU A 219 11.90 -32.81 -4.06
CA LEU A 219 13.22 -32.17 -3.99
C LEU A 219 13.78 -32.46 -2.60
N GLN A 220 14.59 -33.51 -2.56
CA GLN A 220 15.31 -34.00 -1.41
C GLN A 220 16.16 -32.90 -0.79
N ARG A 221 15.96 -32.77 0.51
CA ARG A 221 16.89 -32.31 1.53
C ARG A 221 18.31 -32.78 1.17
N ARG A 222 19.20 -31.87 0.75
CA ARG A 222 20.65 -32.14 0.80
C ARG A 222 21.08 -31.90 2.24
N GLU A 223 21.21 -33.01 2.96
CA GLU A 223 21.89 -33.08 4.24
C GLU A 223 23.40 -32.81 4.08
N PHE A 224 23.95 -32.23 5.13
CA PHE A 224 25.37 -32.06 5.41
C PHE A 224 26.06 -33.43 5.62
N ALA A 225 27.18 -33.64 4.95
CA ALA A 225 28.36 -34.49 5.27
C ALA A 225 29.22 -34.47 3.99
N GLU A 226 30.51 -34.14 3.95
CA GLU A 226 31.62 -34.14 4.90
C GLU A 226 32.47 -32.87 4.73
#